data_AF-A0A6M1R1U3-F1
#
_entry.id   AF-A0A6M1R1U3-F1
#
_cell.length_a   1.000
_cell.length_b   1.000
_cell.length_c   1.000
_cell.angle_alpha   90.00
_cell.angle_beta   90.00
_cell.angle_gamma   90.00
#
_symmetry.space_group_name_H-M   'P 1'
#
loop_
_entity.id
_entity.type
_entity.pdbx_description
1 polymer ?
#
loop_
_entity_poly.entity_id
_entity_poly.type
_entity_poly.pdbx_seq_one_letter_code
_entity_poly.pdbx_strand_id
1 'polypeptide(L)'
;MKTPRSLVVRALAALAIVALPALSTAAPAQAATSGQPTQVGAPYSLLQMNLCLSGGARCYPGTEYPKILDEAVARIQENDVNAVTVNEACSGDVEKIAERTGYHMRFATVLYPTAPYQCKTPGGRGVFGNAVLTKDAIMRSEDGAYSRWNGSEQRRWLCATTARGVDVCTTHLSTDGEADPASANNLQCGELRAVLESRTNPTIFGGDMNRQASCAPEGFWTLTDDDAEQLPGIQHIYGNIGEPTLEIERATYTDHDVMIARTVIPKP
;
A
#
# COMPACT_ATOMS: atom_id res chain seq x y z
N MET A 1 -11.61 5.28 -67.57
CA MET A 1 -10.65 5.86 -68.55
C MET A 1 -9.24 5.62 -68.05
N LYS A 2 -8.43 4.95 -68.88
CA LYS A 2 -6.95 4.96 -68.97
C LYS A 2 -6.12 4.61 -67.70
N THR A 3 -5.92 3.31 -67.50
CA THR A 3 -4.62 2.56 -67.44
C THR A 3 -3.30 3.34 -67.69
N PRO A 4 -2.11 2.70 -67.55
CA PRO A 4 -1.47 2.04 -66.40
C PRO A 4 0.04 2.45 -66.34
N ARG A 5 0.88 1.77 -65.55
CA ARG A 5 2.18 1.15 -65.93
C ARG A 5 3.22 1.14 -64.81
N SER A 6 3.57 -0.08 -64.43
CA SER A 6 4.82 -0.48 -63.79
C SER A 6 6.05 -0.02 -64.57
N LEU A 7 7.17 0.17 -63.87
CA LEU A 7 8.52 0.01 -64.44
C LEU A 7 9.45 -0.59 -63.38
N VAL A 8 9.89 -1.80 -63.66
CA VAL A 8 11.00 -2.54 -63.05
C VAL A 8 12.27 -2.16 -63.83
N VAL A 9 13.36 -1.78 -63.14
CA VAL A 9 14.78 -1.94 -63.59
C VAL A 9 15.64 -1.95 -62.31
N ARG A 10 16.12 -3.10 -61.80
CA ARG A 10 17.34 -3.86 -62.14
C ARG A 10 18.69 -3.12 -61.96
N ALA A 11 19.44 -3.64 -60.98
CA ALA A 11 20.82 -4.13 -61.08
C ALA A 11 21.99 -3.12 -61.08
N LEU A 12 22.90 -3.25 -60.09
CA LEU A 12 24.25 -3.85 -60.20
C LEU A 12 25.26 -3.28 -59.18
N ALA A 13 25.97 -4.21 -58.54
CA ALA A 13 27.40 -4.24 -58.18
C ALA A 13 28.09 -2.98 -57.59
N ALA A 14 28.79 -3.15 -56.46
CA ALA A 14 30.20 -3.58 -56.47
C ALA A 14 30.81 -3.54 -55.06
N LEU A 15 31.67 -4.53 -54.80
CA LEU A 15 32.63 -4.61 -53.70
C LEU A 15 33.52 -3.36 -53.62
N ALA A 16 33.79 -2.91 -52.40
CA ALA A 16 35.06 -2.27 -52.06
C ALA A 16 35.50 -2.73 -50.67
N ILE A 17 36.40 -3.71 -50.66
CA ILE A 17 37.21 -4.08 -49.50
C ILE A 17 38.25 -2.97 -49.34
N VAL A 18 38.24 -2.27 -48.20
CA VAL A 18 39.35 -1.42 -47.76
C VAL A 18 39.84 -1.96 -46.43
N ALA A 19 40.96 -2.67 -46.48
CA ALA A 19 41.77 -3.03 -45.32
C ALA A 19 42.76 -1.90 -45.06
N LEU A 20 42.75 -1.31 -43.86
CA LEU A 20 43.72 -0.34 -43.35
C LEU A 20 43.77 -0.43 -41.80
N PRO A 21 44.84 0.04 -41.14
CA PRO A 21 45.72 -0.79 -40.33
C PRO A 21 45.46 -0.71 -38.81
N ALA A 22 45.89 -1.76 -38.11
CA ALA A 22 45.97 -1.81 -36.66
C ALA A 22 46.99 -0.78 -36.12
N LEU A 23 46.49 0.34 -35.63
CA LEU A 23 47.22 1.26 -34.76
C LEU A 23 46.92 0.89 -33.31
N SER A 24 47.88 0.23 -32.66
CA SER A 24 47.89 0.04 -31.20
C SER A 24 48.15 1.37 -30.52
N THR A 25 47.09 2.06 -30.10
CA THR A 25 47.17 3.12 -29.11
C THR A 25 46.96 2.49 -27.74
N ALA A 26 48.05 2.36 -26.97
CA ALA A 26 47.98 2.06 -25.55
C ALA A 26 47.29 3.23 -24.85
N ALA A 27 45.99 3.08 -24.58
CA ALA A 27 45.25 4.00 -23.73
C ALA A 27 45.71 3.81 -22.27
N PRO A 28 45.88 4.90 -21.50
CA PRO A 28 46.19 4.81 -20.08
C PRO A 28 45.05 4.05 -19.39
N ALA A 29 45.41 3.01 -18.64
CA ALA A 29 44.50 2.30 -17.75
C ALA A 29 43.97 3.32 -16.73
N GLN A 30 42.79 3.87 -17.02
CA GLN A 30 41.95 4.49 -16.02
C GLN A 30 41.64 3.40 -15.01
N ALA A 31 42.25 3.54 -13.83
CA ALA A 31 41.86 2.80 -12.65
C ALA A 31 40.37 3.02 -12.48
N ALA A 32 39.58 2.02 -12.89
CA ALA A 32 38.19 1.93 -12.50
C ALA A 32 38.23 1.84 -10.98
N THR A 33 37.99 2.97 -10.31
CA THR A 33 37.48 2.98 -8.96
C THR A 33 36.21 2.16 -9.02
N SER A 34 36.33 0.88 -8.67
CA SER A 34 35.21 0.03 -8.29
C SER A 34 34.56 0.73 -7.11
N GLY A 35 33.64 1.65 -7.39
CA GLY A 35 32.70 2.11 -6.40
C GLY A 35 32.10 0.84 -5.84
N GLN A 36 32.35 0.58 -4.56
CA GLN A 36 31.66 -0.52 -3.89
C GLN A 36 30.17 -0.30 -4.18
N PRO A 37 29.42 -1.35 -4.56
CA PRO A 37 27.98 -1.24 -4.67
C PRO A 37 27.51 -0.62 -3.37
N THR A 38 26.98 0.61 -3.43
CA THR A 38 26.25 1.22 -2.33
C THR A 38 25.31 0.13 -1.86
N GLN A 39 25.43 -0.31 -0.61
CA GLN A 39 24.68 -1.44 -0.13
C GLN A 39 23.20 -1.06 -0.09
N VAL A 40 22.50 -1.26 -1.20
CA VAL A 40 21.07 -1.00 -1.31
C VAL A 40 20.39 -1.97 -0.35
N GLY A 41 19.51 -1.43 0.49
CA GLY A 41 18.69 -2.20 1.43
C GLY A 41 17.81 -3.24 0.73
N ALA A 42 17.19 -4.12 1.50
CA ALA A 42 16.26 -5.10 0.94
C ALA A 42 14.95 -4.40 0.52
N PRO A 43 14.42 -4.61 -0.70
CA PRO A 43 13.15 -4.01 -1.11
C PRO A 43 12.01 -4.37 -0.15
N TYR A 44 11.15 -3.39 0.12
CA TYR A 44 9.93 -3.58 0.89
C TYR A 44 8.80 -2.72 0.31
N SER A 45 7.58 -3.21 0.43
CA SER A 45 6.41 -2.53 -0.13
C SER A 45 5.15 -2.82 0.66
N LEU A 46 4.28 -1.81 0.71
CA LEU A 46 2.98 -1.87 1.36
C LEU A 46 1.90 -1.46 0.36
N LEU A 47 0.79 -2.19 0.36
CA LEU A 47 -0.45 -1.81 -0.30
C LEU A 47 -1.50 -1.47 0.75
N GLN A 48 -2.10 -0.29 0.69
CA GLN A 48 -3.16 0.16 1.60
C GLN A 48 -4.50 0.26 0.86
N MET A 49 -5.55 -0.29 1.48
CA MET A 49 -6.93 -0.24 0.97
C MET A 49 -7.94 0.04 2.09
N ASN A 50 -8.88 0.94 1.86
CA ASN A 50 -10.18 0.93 2.54
C ASN A 50 -11.23 0.25 1.62
N LEU A 51 -11.85 -0.83 2.08
CA LEU A 51 -12.78 -1.61 1.26
C LEU A 51 -14.26 -1.21 1.44
N CYS A 52 -14.60 -0.37 2.42
CA CYS A 52 -16.01 -0.01 2.71
C CYS A 52 -16.96 -1.25 2.74
N LEU A 53 -16.48 -2.37 3.29
CA LEU A 53 -17.06 -3.68 2.99
C LEU A 53 -17.97 -4.24 4.09
N SER A 54 -18.34 -3.45 5.10
CA SER A 54 -19.23 -3.90 6.19
C SER A 54 -20.59 -4.44 5.71
N GLY A 55 -21.09 -3.91 4.58
CA GLY A 55 -22.46 -4.11 4.07
C GLY A 55 -23.56 -3.56 5.00
N GLY A 56 -23.17 -2.77 6.00
CA GLY A 56 -24.05 -2.11 6.96
C GLY A 56 -24.32 -0.66 6.59
N ALA A 57 -23.25 0.09 6.34
CA ALA A 57 -23.32 1.43 5.76
C ALA A 57 -23.42 1.33 4.23
N ARG A 58 -24.10 2.28 3.59
CA ARG A 58 -23.97 2.52 2.15
C ARG A 58 -22.78 3.43 1.89
N CYS A 59 -21.59 3.06 2.39
CA CYS A 59 -20.41 3.92 2.27
C CYS A 59 -20.06 4.16 0.79
N TYR A 60 -20.17 3.13 -0.06
CA TYR A 60 -20.07 3.28 -1.50
C TYR A 60 -21.21 2.56 -2.25
N PRO A 61 -22.05 3.28 -3.03
CA PRO A 61 -23.12 2.66 -3.81
C PRO A 61 -22.66 1.67 -4.87
N GLY A 62 -21.41 1.80 -5.35
CA GLY A 62 -20.80 0.94 -6.37
C GLY A 62 -20.17 -0.34 -5.83
N THR A 63 -20.23 -0.61 -4.53
CA THR A 63 -19.67 -1.84 -3.96
C THR A 63 -20.45 -3.06 -4.45
N GLU A 64 -19.74 -3.97 -5.11
CA GLU A 64 -20.30 -5.23 -5.59
C GLU A 64 -19.59 -6.43 -4.93
N TYR A 65 -20.35 -7.24 -4.19
CA TYR A 65 -19.86 -8.49 -3.63
C TYR A 65 -20.19 -9.67 -4.56
N PRO A 66 -19.26 -10.61 -4.85
CA PRO A 66 -17.91 -10.72 -4.30
C PRO A 66 -16.81 -9.98 -5.11
N LYS A 67 -17.16 -9.21 -6.14
CA LYS A 67 -16.18 -8.59 -7.07
C LYS A 67 -15.14 -7.71 -6.38
N ILE A 68 -15.49 -7.02 -5.30
CA ILE A 68 -14.53 -6.26 -4.49
C ILE A 68 -13.42 -7.14 -3.90
N LEU A 69 -13.72 -8.40 -3.54
CA LEU A 69 -12.68 -9.33 -3.08
C LEU A 69 -11.78 -9.78 -4.24
N ASP A 70 -12.35 -9.95 -5.42
CA ASP A 70 -11.59 -10.29 -6.62
C ASP A 70 -10.65 -9.15 -7.02
N GLU A 71 -11.11 -7.90 -6.95
CA GLU A 71 -10.28 -6.72 -7.16
C GLU A 71 -9.17 -6.65 -6.11
N ALA A 72 -9.49 -6.76 -4.81
CA ALA A 72 -8.46 -6.73 -3.76
C ALA A 72 -7.38 -7.80 -3.95
N VAL A 73 -7.77 -9.04 -4.31
CA VAL A 73 -6.81 -10.12 -4.59
C VAL A 73 -5.97 -9.81 -5.84
N ALA A 74 -6.59 -9.31 -6.91
CA ALA A 74 -5.87 -8.94 -8.13
C ALA A 74 -4.82 -7.86 -7.84
N ARG A 75 -5.18 -6.79 -7.12
CA ARG A 75 -4.24 -5.70 -6.77
C ARG A 75 -3.03 -6.23 -5.99
N ILE A 76 -3.25 -7.13 -5.04
CA ILE A 76 -2.16 -7.73 -4.25
C ILE A 76 -1.24 -8.59 -5.14
N GLN A 77 -1.82 -9.38 -6.04
CA GLN A 77 -1.05 -10.28 -6.92
C GLN A 77 -0.29 -9.52 -8.01
N GLU A 78 -0.91 -8.52 -8.61
CA GLU A 78 -0.33 -7.71 -9.69
C GLU A 78 0.82 -6.82 -9.18
N ASN A 79 0.70 -6.27 -7.97
CA ASN A 79 1.71 -5.41 -7.38
C ASN A 79 2.83 -6.14 -6.64
N ASP A 80 2.65 -7.43 -6.38
CA ASP A 80 3.59 -8.31 -5.68
C ASP A 80 4.15 -7.72 -4.37
N VAL A 81 3.32 -7.02 -3.59
CA VAL A 81 3.78 -6.30 -2.40
C VAL A 81 4.27 -7.20 -1.25
N ASN A 82 4.93 -6.64 -0.23
CA ASN A 82 5.37 -7.43 0.93
C ASN A 82 4.32 -7.49 2.03
N ALA A 83 3.54 -6.42 2.14
CA ALA A 83 2.54 -6.21 3.16
C ALA A 83 1.30 -5.55 2.57
N VAL A 84 0.16 -5.78 3.21
CA VAL A 84 -1.13 -5.17 2.88
C VAL A 84 -1.78 -4.71 4.17
N THR A 85 -2.33 -3.50 4.16
CA THR A 85 -3.16 -2.97 5.24
C THR A 85 -4.56 -2.74 4.69
N VAL A 86 -5.56 -3.11 5.48
CA VAL A 86 -6.96 -3.09 5.04
C VAL A 86 -7.83 -2.45 6.11
N ASN A 87 -8.59 -1.44 5.73
CA ASN A 87 -9.65 -0.85 6.55
C ASN A 87 -11.03 -1.26 6.06
N GLU A 88 -11.99 -1.17 6.98
CA GLU A 88 -13.40 -1.45 6.74
C GLU A 88 -13.69 -2.81 6.09
N ALA A 89 -12.99 -3.85 6.52
CA ALA A 89 -13.18 -5.19 5.99
C ALA A 89 -13.90 -6.12 6.97
N CYS A 90 -14.40 -7.22 6.43
CA CYS A 90 -14.98 -8.31 7.20
C CYS A 90 -13.93 -9.39 7.45
N SER A 91 -13.85 -9.94 8.65
CA SER A 91 -12.81 -10.90 9.03
C SER A 91 -12.76 -12.13 8.13
N GLY A 92 -13.93 -12.70 7.79
CA GLY A 92 -14.02 -13.85 6.89
C GLY A 92 -13.74 -13.50 5.43
N ASP A 93 -13.81 -12.23 5.04
CA ASP A 93 -13.40 -11.77 3.71
C ASP A 93 -11.87 -11.57 3.64
N VAL A 94 -11.27 -11.02 4.71
CA VAL A 94 -9.82 -10.92 4.88
C VAL A 94 -9.17 -12.31 4.89
N GLU A 95 -9.77 -13.29 5.57
CA GLU A 95 -9.31 -14.68 5.57
C GLU A 95 -9.27 -15.27 4.15
N LYS A 96 -10.31 -15.04 3.34
CA LYS A 96 -10.33 -15.48 1.93
C LYS A 96 -9.28 -14.78 1.08
N ILE A 97 -9.07 -13.47 1.29
CA ILE A 97 -8.02 -12.72 0.58
C ILE A 97 -6.65 -13.32 0.93
N ALA A 98 -6.38 -13.56 2.22
CA ALA A 98 -5.15 -14.18 2.70
C ALA A 98 -4.93 -15.57 2.10
N GLU A 99 -5.96 -16.42 2.08
CA GLU A 99 -5.90 -17.75 1.47
C GLU A 99 -5.56 -17.69 -0.02
N ARG A 100 -6.24 -16.81 -0.78
CA ARG A 100 -6.06 -16.68 -2.24
C ARG A 100 -4.71 -16.06 -2.63
N THR A 101 -4.09 -15.31 -1.73
CA THR A 101 -2.80 -14.63 -1.97
C THR A 101 -1.62 -15.36 -1.34
N GLY A 102 -1.88 -16.31 -0.42
CA GLY A 102 -0.84 -17.00 0.35
C GLY A 102 -0.24 -16.15 1.47
N TYR A 103 -0.91 -15.08 1.90
CA TYR A 103 -0.42 -14.17 2.94
C TYR A 103 -0.81 -14.66 4.33
N HIS A 104 0.02 -14.33 5.32
CA HIS A 104 -0.34 -14.42 6.73
C HIS A 104 -1.17 -13.21 7.13
N MET A 105 -2.13 -13.36 8.04
CA MET A 105 -3.00 -12.26 8.44
C MET A 105 -3.14 -12.08 9.96
N ARG A 106 -3.45 -10.84 10.36
CA ARG A 106 -3.98 -10.44 11.67
C ARG A 106 -5.16 -9.51 11.46
N PHE A 107 -6.13 -9.59 12.36
CA PHE A 107 -7.37 -8.84 12.29
C PHE A 107 -7.67 -8.20 13.64
N ALA A 108 -8.03 -6.92 13.64
CA ALA A 108 -8.50 -6.21 14.82
C ALA A 108 -9.99 -5.92 14.66
N THR A 109 -10.80 -6.58 15.49
CA THR A 109 -12.24 -6.40 15.49
C THR A 109 -12.62 -5.03 16.04
N VAL A 110 -13.43 -4.31 15.27
CA VAL A 110 -13.99 -3.03 15.67
C VAL A 110 -15.34 -3.25 16.37
N LEU A 111 -15.56 -2.53 17.47
CA LEU A 111 -16.79 -2.61 18.25
C LEU A 111 -17.78 -1.53 17.84
N TYR A 112 -19.05 -1.89 17.81
CA TYR A 112 -20.16 -1.01 17.51
C TYR A 112 -21.25 -1.11 18.56
N PRO A 113 -21.32 -0.18 19.52
CA PRO A 113 -20.19 0.48 20.18
C PRO A 113 -19.53 -0.41 21.25
N THR A 114 -20.22 -1.42 21.76
CA THR A 114 -19.69 -2.35 22.80
C THR A 114 -19.67 -3.81 22.36
N ALA A 115 -20.18 -4.11 21.17
CA ALA A 115 -20.23 -5.47 20.62
C ALA A 115 -19.58 -5.52 19.23
N PRO A 116 -18.96 -6.65 18.84
CA PRO A 116 -18.47 -6.84 17.48
C PRO A 116 -19.57 -6.64 16.44
N TYR A 117 -19.31 -5.83 15.43
CA TYR A 117 -20.26 -5.62 14.34
C TYR A 117 -20.21 -6.81 13.36
N GLN A 118 -21.32 -7.54 13.23
CA GLN A 118 -21.44 -8.61 12.24
C GLN A 118 -21.62 -8.02 10.84
N CYS A 119 -20.77 -8.42 9.91
CA CYS A 119 -20.89 -8.01 8.52
C CYS A 119 -22.18 -8.53 7.88
N LYS A 120 -22.79 -7.70 7.03
CA LYS A 120 -24.11 -7.92 6.44
C LYS A 120 -24.03 -7.93 4.92
N THR A 121 -25.05 -8.45 4.25
CA THR A 121 -25.23 -8.29 2.79
C THR A 121 -24.01 -8.68 1.92
N PRO A 122 -23.70 -9.97 1.76
CA PRO A 122 -24.35 -11.11 2.40
C PRO A 122 -23.90 -11.29 3.86
N GLY A 123 -24.70 -12.03 4.64
CA GLY A 123 -24.32 -12.44 6.00
C GLY A 123 -23.25 -13.54 5.99
N GLY A 124 -22.72 -13.88 7.17
CA GLY A 124 -21.73 -14.96 7.34
C GLY A 124 -20.31 -14.60 6.94
N ARG A 125 -20.01 -13.30 6.78
CA ARG A 125 -18.69 -12.78 6.40
C ARG A 125 -17.79 -12.47 7.61
N GLY A 126 -18.24 -12.80 8.81
CA GLY A 126 -17.53 -12.53 10.06
C GLY A 126 -17.80 -11.13 10.61
N VAL A 127 -16.82 -10.58 11.33
CA VAL A 127 -16.93 -9.30 12.03
C VAL A 127 -16.16 -8.20 11.32
N PHE A 128 -16.61 -6.96 11.48
CA PHE A 128 -16.00 -5.78 10.87
C PHE A 128 -14.74 -5.31 11.61
N GLY A 129 -13.78 -4.75 10.87
CA GLY A 129 -12.57 -4.19 11.44
C GLY A 129 -11.45 -3.93 10.44
N ASN A 130 -10.24 -3.92 10.98
CA ASN A 130 -9.00 -3.64 10.25
C ASN A 130 -8.13 -4.89 10.18
N ALA A 131 -7.30 -4.98 9.14
CA ALA A 131 -6.41 -6.11 8.95
C ALA A 131 -5.02 -5.72 8.47
N VAL A 132 -4.06 -6.56 8.83
CA VAL A 132 -2.72 -6.59 8.26
C VAL A 132 -2.51 -7.95 7.64
N LEU A 133 -2.03 -7.99 6.39
CA LEU A 133 -1.60 -9.19 5.71
C LEU A 133 -0.13 -9.06 5.31
N THR A 134 0.67 -10.11 5.44
CA THR A 134 2.10 -10.10 5.10
C THR A 134 2.53 -11.39 4.39
N LYS A 135 3.48 -11.28 3.45
CA LYS A 135 4.16 -12.46 2.87
C LYS A 135 5.01 -13.19 3.90
N ASP A 136 5.75 -12.43 4.70
CA ASP A 136 6.55 -12.99 5.79
C ASP A 136 5.62 -13.45 6.93
N ALA A 137 6.00 -14.51 7.65
CA ALA A 137 5.23 -14.99 8.79
C ALA A 137 5.07 -13.91 9.87
N ILE A 138 3.88 -13.82 10.47
CA ILE A 138 3.61 -12.89 11.57
C ILE A 138 4.03 -13.54 12.89
N MET A 139 5.03 -12.96 13.53
CA MET A 139 5.63 -13.48 14.77
C MET A 139 4.92 -12.97 16.01
N ARG A 140 4.49 -11.71 15.99
CA ARG A 140 3.76 -11.04 17.08
C ARG A 140 2.76 -10.06 16.50
N SER A 141 1.72 -9.76 17.27
CA SER A 141 0.75 -8.74 16.93
C SER A 141 0.15 -8.11 18.17
N GLU A 142 -0.24 -6.86 18.04
CA GLU A 142 -0.92 -6.08 19.07
C GLU A 142 -1.91 -5.12 18.42
N ASP A 143 -2.99 -4.82 19.13
CA ASP A 143 -4.02 -3.90 18.67
C ASP A 143 -4.58 -3.13 19.87
N GLY A 144 -5.17 -1.96 19.61
CA GLY A 144 -5.70 -1.10 20.64
C GLY A 144 -6.83 -0.20 20.14
N ALA A 145 -7.80 0.07 21.01
CA ALA A 145 -8.79 1.10 20.77
C ALA A 145 -8.22 2.48 21.11
N TYR A 146 -8.65 3.48 20.35
CA TYR A 146 -8.42 4.87 20.75
C TYR A 146 -9.33 5.27 21.92
N SER A 147 -8.90 6.25 22.70
CA SER A 147 -9.63 6.71 23.88
C SER A 147 -10.93 7.48 23.57
N ARG A 148 -11.04 7.96 22.32
CA ARG A 148 -12.18 8.72 21.79
C ARG A 148 -12.46 8.27 20.37
N TRP A 149 -13.71 8.37 19.94
CA TRP A 149 -14.16 8.17 18.57
C TRP A 149 -15.46 8.94 18.33
N ASN A 150 -15.74 9.29 17.07
CA ASN A 150 -17.03 9.84 16.68
C ASN A 150 -18.01 8.73 16.24
N GLY A 151 -19.30 8.94 16.48
CA GLY A 151 -20.34 7.98 16.09
C GLY A 151 -20.30 6.67 16.88
N SER A 152 -20.75 5.57 16.25
CA SER A 152 -20.89 4.27 16.90
C SER A 152 -19.67 3.36 16.75
N GLU A 153 -18.75 3.70 15.85
CA GLU A 153 -17.58 2.88 15.55
C GLU A 153 -16.44 3.15 16.53
N GLN A 154 -16.05 2.15 17.33
CA GLN A 154 -14.82 2.24 18.10
C GLN A 154 -13.61 2.12 17.17
N ARG A 155 -12.95 3.23 16.89
CA ARG A 155 -11.72 3.27 16.09
C ARG A 155 -10.58 2.56 16.80
N ARG A 156 -9.76 1.84 16.02
CA ARG A 156 -8.66 1.00 16.53
C ARG A 156 -7.45 1.00 15.58
N TRP A 157 -6.28 0.73 16.13
CA TRP A 157 -5.07 0.40 15.40
C TRP A 157 -4.68 -1.07 15.58
N LEU A 158 -3.91 -1.62 14.65
CA LEU A 158 -3.36 -2.97 14.65
C LEU A 158 -1.92 -2.92 14.14
N CYS A 159 -1.00 -3.62 14.80
CA CYS A 159 0.37 -3.82 14.36
C CYS A 159 0.74 -5.30 14.36
N ALA A 160 1.52 -5.73 13.39
CA ALA A 160 2.06 -7.07 13.26
C ALA A 160 3.58 -7.01 13.00
N THR A 161 4.37 -7.68 13.83
CA THR A 161 5.82 -7.85 13.61
C THR A 161 6.04 -9.10 12.75
N THR A 162 6.69 -8.92 11.61
CA THR A 162 7.02 -10.00 10.67
C THR A 162 8.28 -10.79 11.08
N ALA A 163 8.48 -11.96 10.49
CA ALA A 163 9.70 -12.77 10.66
C ALA A 163 10.97 -12.04 10.19
N ARG A 164 10.82 -11.03 9.33
CA ARG A 164 11.90 -10.14 8.89
C ARG A 164 12.22 -9.03 9.89
N GLY A 165 11.45 -8.91 10.98
CA GLY A 165 11.62 -7.85 11.97
C GLY A 165 11.10 -6.49 11.51
N VAL A 166 10.12 -6.46 10.60
CA VAL A 166 9.41 -5.23 10.21
C VAL A 166 8.06 -5.20 10.93
N ASP A 167 7.72 -4.06 11.52
CA ASP A 167 6.39 -3.78 12.04
C ASP A 167 5.51 -3.22 10.92
N VAL A 168 4.43 -3.94 10.60
CA VAL A 168 3.40 -3.53 9.65
C VAL A 168 2.15 -3.17 10.43
N CYS A 169 1.67 -1.95 10.26
CA CYS A 169 0.57 -1.43 11.07
C CYS A 169 -0.54 -0.80 10.25
N THR A 170 -1.76 -0.77 10.80
CA THR A 170 -2.91 -0.08 10.21
C THR A 170 -3.78 0.59 11.27
N THR A 171 -4.55 1.59 10.84
CA THR A 171 -5.61 2.23 11.61
C THR A 171 -6.70 2.74 10.68
N HIS A 172 -7.86 3.04 11.26
CA HIS A 172 -8.90 3.84 10.63
C HIS A 172 -9.36 4.90 11.64
N LEU A 173 -9.17 6.19 11.34
CA LEU A 173 -9.50 7.29 12.25
C LEU A 173 -10.95 7.77 12.09
N SER A 174 -11.41 8.59 13.05
CA SER A 174 -12.74 9.18 13.08
C SER A 174 -12.98 10.11 11.90
N THR A 175 -14.23 10.16 11.42
CA THR A 175 -14.63 10.89 10.20
C THR A 175 -14.95 12.36 10.44
N ASP A 176 -14.84 12.84 11.68
CA ASP A 176 -15.06 14.25 12.03
C ASP A 176 -13.89 15.16 11.66
N GLY A 177 -12.80 14.58 11.12
CA GLY A 177 -11.70 15.29 10.49
C GLY A 177 -10.94 16.22 11.42
N GLU A 178 -10.11 17.10 10.85
CA GLU A 178 -9.14 17.88 11.62
C GLU A 178 -9.50 19.36 11.82
N ALA A 179 -10.65 19.79 11.30
CA ALA A 179 -11.07 21.20 11.35
C ALA A 179 -11.32 21.71 12.78
N ASP A 180 -11.87 20.85 13.65
CA ASP A 180 -12.06 21.16 15.08
C ASP A 180 -10.90 20.57 15.90
N PRO A 181 -10.10 21.36 16.62
CA PRO A 181 -9.05 20.86 17.51
C PRO A 181 -9.53 19.84 18.55
N ALA A 182 -10.81 19.88 18.93
CA ALA A 182 -11.43 18.96 19.87
C ALA A 182 -12.06 17.71 19.21
N SER A 183 -11.96 17.57 17.89
CA SER A 183 -12.49 16.41 17.16
C SER A 183 -11.88 15.11 17.68
N ALA A 184 -12.63 14.01 17.57
CA ALA A 184 -12.12 12.71 17.92
C ALA A 184 -10.91 12.35 17.05
N ASN A 185 -10.92 12.72 15.76
CA ASN A 185 -9.80 12.52 14.86
C ASN A 185 -8.51 13.22 15.36
N ASN A 186 -8.57 14.48 15.81
CA ASN A 186 -7.38 15.18 16.31
C ASN A 186 -6.79 14.54 17.58
N LEU A 187 -7.65 14.07 18.49
CA LEU A 187 -7.20 13.33 19.67
C LEU A 187 -6.56 12.00 19.29
N GLN A 188 -7.19 11.25 18.37
CA GLN A 188 -6.67 9.99 17.86
C GLN A 188 -5.34 10.16 17.12
N CYS A 189 -5.15 11.26 16.39
CA CYS A 189 -3.89 11.56 15.72
C CYS A 189 -2.72 11.71 16.70
N GLY A 190 -2.98 12.32 17.87
CA GLY A 190 -2.00 12.37 18.96
C GLY A 190 -1.69 10.98 19.54
N GLU A 191 -2.71 10.15 19.74
CA GLU A 191 -2.53 8.76 20.20
C GLU A 191 -1.79 7.90 19.17
N LEU A 192 -2.11 8.03 17.88
CA LEU A 192 -1.45 7.33 16.78
C LEU A 192 0.03 7.72 16.69
N ARG A 193 0.35 9.00 16.89
CA ARG A 193 1.75 9.45 16.97
C ARG A 193 2.50 8.71 18.07
N ALA A 194 1.93 8.60 19.27
CA ALA A 194 2.54 7.85 20.37
C ALA A 194 2.71 6.35 20.05
N VAL A 195 1.76 5.74 19.34
CA VAL A 195 1.89 4.35 18.85
C VAL A 195 3.09 4.23 17.90
N LEU A 196 3.21 5.13 16.91
CA LEU A 196 4.33 5.15 15.96
C LEU A 196 5.68 5.38 16.65
N GLU A 197 5.77 6.33 17.58
CA GLU A 197 6.98 6.63 18.35
C GLU A 197 7.44 5.48 19.24
N SER A 198 6.51 4.63 19.70
CA SER A 198 6.84 3.46 20.51
C SER A 198 7.48 2.31 19.71
N ARG A 199 7.50 2.39 18.38
CA ARG A 199 8.03 1.32 17.52
C ARG A 199 9.56 1.36 17.51
N THR A 200 10.17 0.23 17.87
CA THR A 200 11.63 0.07 17.84
C THR A 200 12.14 -0.63 16.60
N ASN A 201 11.26 -1.29 15.84
CA ASN A 201 11.60 -1.97 14.59
C ASN A 201 11.44 -1.02 13.39
N PRO A 202 12.08 -1.33 12.24
CA PRO A 202 11.67 -0.83 10.93
C PRO A 202 10.15 -0.92 10.79
N THR A 203 9.47 0.20 10.52
CA THR A 203 8.01 0.30 10.55
C THR A 203 7.48 0.86 9.23
N ILE A 204 6.42 0.23 8.73
CA ILE A 204 5.55 0.79 7.69
C ILE A 204 4.09 0.70 8.14
N PHE A 205 3.32 1.75 7.89
CA PHE A 205 1.98 1.92 8.44
C PHE A 205 1.05 2.41 7.34
N GLY A 206 -0.11 1.79 7.12
CA GLY A 206 -1.11 2.27 6.16
C GLY A 206 -2.51 2.35 6.75
N GLY A 207 -3.25 3.40 6.45
CA GLY A 207 -4.60 3.56 6.97
C GLY A 207 -5.39 4.69 6.33
N ASP A 208 -6.71 4.65 6.51
CA ASP A 208 -7.60 5.79 6.30
C ASP A 208 -7.58 6.69 7.55
N MET A 209 -6.99 7.87 7.39
CA MET A 209 -6.82 8.85 8.46
C MET A 209 -7.98 9.84 8.54
N ASN A 210 -8.91 9.85 7.58
CA ASN A 210 -10.03 10.80 7.53
C ASN A 210 -9.61 12.28 7.75
N ARG A 211 -8.41 12.65 7.30
CA ARG A 211 -7.79 13.97 7.48
C ARG A 211 -6.69 14.18 6.44
N GLN A 212 -6.26 15.41 6.19
CA GLN A 212 -5.18 15.71 5.23
C GLN A 212 -3.82 15.89 5.92
N ALA A 213 -3.79 16.48 7.12
CA ALA A 213 -2.51 16.67 7.82
C ALA A 213 -1.98 15.35 8.39
N SER A 214 -0.66 15.16 8.34
CA SER A 214 -0.01 13.95 8.83
C SER A 214 -0.08 13.79 10.35
N CYS A 215 -0.28 12.55 10.79
CA CYS A 215 -0.11 12.14 12.19
C CYS A 215 1.30 11.60 12.49
N ALA A 216 2.14 11.42 11.46
CA ALA A 216 3.46 10.85 11.62
C ALA A 216 4.33 11.69 12.59
N PRO A 217 5.14 11.04 13.45
CA PRO A 217 6.16 11.73 14.24
C PRO A 217 7.37 12.12 13.37
N GLU A 218 8.30 12.87 13.96
CA GLU A 218 9.60 13.12 13.34
C GLU A 218 10.34 11.80 13.05
N GLY A 219 11.07 11.74 11.94
CA GLY A 219 11.77 10.55 11.48
C GLY A 219 10.90 9.57 10.68
N PHE A 220 9.59 9.83 10.58
CA PHE A 220 8.72 9.13 9.64
C PHE A 220 8.45 10.01 8.42
N TRP A 221 8.53 9.41 7.23
CA TRP A 221 7.97 10.01 6.02
C TRP A 221 6.46 9.81 5.97
N THR A 222 5.78 10.64 5.20
CA THR A 222 4.34 10.55 4.94
C THR A 222 4.08 10.57 3.44
N LEU A 223 3.25 9.64 2.99
CA LEU A 223 2.65 9.61 1.67
C LEU A 223 1.13 9.72 1.85
N THR A 224 0.46 10.50 1.00
CA THR A 224 -0.99 10.73 0.99
C THR A 224 -1.56 10.38 -0.38
N ASP A 225 -2.84 10.05 -0.43
CA ASP A 225 -3.57 9.83 -1.69
C ASP A 225 -4.12 11.14 -2.28
N ASP A 226 -3.35 12.24 -2.23
CA ASP A 226 -3.79 13.56 -2.71
C ASP A 226 -4.16 13.57 -4.20
N ASP A 227 -3.55 12.69 -4.98
CA ASP A 227 -3.82 12.51 -6.41
C ASP A 227 -4.90 11.44 -6.69
N ALA A 228 -5.56 10.88 -5.67
CA ALA A 228 -6.67 9.94 -5.88
C ALA A 228 -7.85 10.62 -6.59
N GLU A 229 -8.51 9.86 -7.47
CA GLU A 229 -9.73 10.33 -8.12
C GLU A 229 -10.93 10.23 -7.16
N GLN A 230 -10.83 9.38 -6.14
CA GLN A 230 -11.89 9.13 -5.16
C GLN A 230 -11.40 9.50 -3.76
N LEU A 231 -12.12 10.44 -3.12
CA LEU A 231 -11.86 10.95 -1.76
C LEU A 231 -10.37 11.27 -1.49
N PRO A 232 -9.77 12.25 -2.20
CA PRO A 232 -8.34 12.50 -2.13
C PRO A 232 -7.85 13.02 -0.77
N GLY A 233 -6.64 12.57 -0.41
CA GLY A 233 -5.84 13.07 0.69
C GLY A 233 -6.29 12.61 2.08
N ILE A 234 -7.04 11.52 2.19
CA ILE A 234 -7.48 10.98 3.49
C ILE A 234 -6.85 9.63 3.83
N GLN A 235 -6.30 8.91 2.85
CA GLN A 235 -5.49 7.73 3.14
C GLN A 235 -4.02 8.09 3.18
N HIS A 236 -3.32 7.50 4.15
CA HIS A 236 -1.92 7.78 4.38
C HIS A 236 -1.13 6.48 4.48
N ILE A 237 0.12 6.55 4.03
CA ILE A 237 1.16 5.60 4.39
C ILE A 237 2.29 6.36 5.11
N TYR A 238 2.72 5.82 6.25
CA TYR A 238 3.87 6.31 7.01
C TYR A 238 4.97 5.25 7.04
N GLY A 239 6.22 5.67 7.19
CA GLY A 239 7.31 4.75 7.49
C GLY A 239 8.56 5.45 7.95
N ASN A 240 9.42 4.72 8.66
CA ASN A 240 10.75 5.17 9.11
C ASN A 240 11.88 4.35 8.46
N ILE A 241 11.60 3.81 7.27
CA ILE A 241 12.47 2.93 6.49
C ILE A 241 12.68 3.51 5.11
N GLY A 242 13.93 3.55 4.66
CA GLY A 242 14.31 3.97 3.31
C GLY A 242 13.71 5.31 2.85
N GLU A 243 13.94 5.64 1.60
CA GLU A 243 13.15 6.66 0.91
C GLU A 243 11.97 5.95 0.21
N PRO A 244 10.74 6.49 0.29
CA PRO A 244 9.59 5.86 -0.32
C PRO A 244 9.31 6.40 -1.73
N THR A 245 8.65 5.59 -2.55
CA THR A 245 7.90 6.03 -3.73
C THR A 245 6.44 5.65 -3.56
N LEU A 246 5.53 6.44 -4.14
CA LEU A 246 4.09 6.21 -4.11
C LEU A 246 3.56 5.96 -5.51
N GLU A 247 2.69 4.95 -5.63
CA GLU A 247 1.80 4.73 -6.76
C GLU A 247 0.36 4.72 -6.23
N ILE A 248 -0.58 5.30 -6.99
CA ILE A 248 -2.01 5.29 -6.67
C ILE A 248 -2.74 4.62 -7.84
N GLU A 249 -3.58 3.65 -7.52
CA GLU A 249 -4.37 2.93 -8.50
C GLU A 249 -5.87 3.12 -8.25
N ARG A 250 -6.60 3.51 -9.29
CA ARG A 250 -8.05 3.67 -9.19
C ARG A 250 -8.74 2.37 -8.81
N ALA A 251 -9.60 2.41 -7.80
CA ALA A 251 -10.45 1.30 -7.40
C ALA A 251 -11.81 1.31 -8.11
N THR A 252 -12.40 0.13 -8.33
CA THR A 252 -13.69 0.01 -9.01
C THR A 252 -14.85 -0.13 -8.02
N TYR A 253 -14.68 -0.97 -6.99
CA TYR A 253 -15.76 -1.40 -6.10
C TYR A 253 -15.70 -0.81 -4.68
N THR A 254 -14.84 0.19 -4.47
CA THR A 254 -14.77 1.04 -3.27
C THR A 254 -14.57 2.49 -3.71
N ASP A 255 -14.93 3.43 -2.85
CA ASP A 255 -14.71 4.88 -3.01
C ASP A 255 -13.31 5.35 -2.58
N HIS A 256 -12.40 4.41 -2.34
CA HIS A 256 -11.03 4.67 -1.94
C HIS A 256 -10.08 4.05 -2.95
N ASP A 257 -9.29 4.88 -3.62
CA ASP A 257 -8.23 4.39 -4.50
C ASP A 257 -7.13 3.69 -3.68
N VAL A 258 -6.39 2.79 -4.31
CA VAL A 258 -5.39 1.96 -3.63
C VAL A 258 -4.05 2.69 -3.61
N MET A 259 -3.40 2.74 -2.45
CA MET A 259 -2.05 3.30 -2.32
C MET A 259 -1.01 2.19 -2.27
N ILE A 260 0.06 2.31 -3.06
CA ILE A 260 1.21 1.40 -3.03
C ILE A 260 2.48 2.19 -2.71
N ALA A 261 3.05 1.92 -1.54
CA ALA A 261 4.35 2.45 -1.16
C ALA A 261 5.45 1.41 -1.44
N ARG A 262 6.54 1.85 -2.05
CA ARG A 262 7.75 1.02 -2.25
C ARG A 262 8.95 1.72 -1.64
N THR A 263 9.79 0.95 -0.98
CA THR A 263 10.95 1.46 -0.24
C THR A 263 11.99 0.36 -0.04
N VAL A 264 13.02 0.64 0.76
CA VAL A 264 14.07 -0.31 1.12
C VAL A 264 14.22 -0.37 2.65
N ILE A 265 14.33 -1.57 3.19
CA ILE A 265 14.75 -1.78 4.57
C ILE A 265 16.26 -1.57 4.63
N PRO A 266 16.75 -0.57 5.40
CA PRO A 266 18.18 -0.38 5.57
C PRO A 266 18.83 -1.65 6.12
N LYS A 267 20.05 -1.95 5.68
CA LYS A 267 20.80 -3.02 6.31
C LYS A 267 21.17 -2.59 7.75
N PRO A 268 21.14 -3.52 8.71
CA PRO A 268 21.62 -3.24 10.06
C PRO A 268 23.11 -2.88 10.08
#